data_AF-A0A6P0SDL9-F1
#
_entry.id   AF-A0A6P0SDL9-F1
#
_cell.length_a   1.000
_cell.length_b   1.000
_cell.length_c   1.000
_cell.angle_alpha   90.00
_cell.angle_beta   90.00
_cell.angle_gamma   90.00
#
_symmetry.space_group_name_H-M   'P 1'
#
loop_
_entity.id
_entity.type
_entity.pdbx_description
1 polymer ?
#
loop_
_entity_poly.entity_id
_entity_poly.type
_entity_poly.pdbx_seq_one_letter_code
_entity_poly.pdbx_strand_id
1 'polypeptide(L)'
;MNYLNLGCGRRFHLAWTNVNFTSSGEGVIAHNLTTGIPFPDNSFDVVYHSHLLEHFPQNIAELFLKECYRVLRPQGILRVVVPDLEQIALTYLEALKNANDGSQEWAANYEWILLEMYDQTLRNHSGGEMAAYLFQEHIPNQDFIVKRLGIEAKNLIEAGRKRREQHQPNSTPENKPLNLLKQVYRFVRHPNYRRESMLKSLLGEDYSALQVGRFRQSGEVHQWMYDRYSLATLLKKCGLENIIQHSASESYIPQWTSFNLDTEPDGSVYKPDSLFMEGIKPAT
;
A
#
# COMPACT_ATOMS: atom_id res chain seq x y z
N MET A 1 5.44 -15.05 23.16
CA MET A 1 5.82 -13.71 22.66
C MET A 1 4.56 -12.96 22.32
N ASN A 2 4.53 -11.66 22.60
CA ASN A 2 3.47 -10.74 22.24
C ASN A 2 3.84 -10.08 20.91
N TYR A 3 2.98 -10.25 19.91
CA TYR A 3 3.21 -9.75 18.55
C TYR A 3 2.20 -8.65 18.19
N LEU A 4 2.67 -7.56 17.59
CA LEU A 4 1.84 -6.44 17.12
C LEU A 4 2.01 -6.23 15.61
N ASN A 5 0.91 -6.25 14.88
CA ASN A 5 0.86 -6.00 13.45
C ASN A 5 0.09 -4.68 13.19
N LEU A 6 0.77 -3.69 12.62
CA LEU A 6 0.24 -2.35 12.39
C LEU A 6 -0.05 -2.15 10.89
N GLY A 7 -1.20 -1.57 10.57
CA GLY A 7 -1.62 -1.39 9.17
C GLY A 7 -1.93 -2.72 8.49
N CYS A 8 -2.49 -3.68 9.22
CA CYS A 8 -2.57 -5.07 8.77
C CYS A 8 -3.46 -5.31 7.52
N GLY A 9 -4.29 -4.35 7.15
CA GLY A 9 -5.24 -4.48 6.04
C GLY A 9 -6.05 -5.76 6.14
N ARG A 10 -5.89 -6.65 5.13
CA ARG A 10 -6.50 -7.99 5.10
C ARG A 10 -5.49 -9.13 5.32
N ARG A 11 -4.20 -8.81 5.49
CA ARG A 11 -3.10 -9.78 5.63
C ARG A 11 -2.65 -9.80 7.09
N PHE A 12 -3.22 -10.71 7.88
CA PHE A 12 -2.93 -10.81 9.30
C PHE A 12 -3.01 -12.24 9.82
N HIS A 13 -2.45 -12.45 11.01
CA HIS A 13 -2.44 -13.74 11.69
C HIS A 13 -3.10 -13.62 13.07
N LEU A 14 -3.88 -14.63 13.47
CA LEU A 14 -4.69 -14.60 14.71
C LEU A 14 -3.85 -14.59 16.00
N ALA A 15 -2.60 -15.05 15.93
CA ALA A 15 -1.66 -14.95 17.05
C ALA A 15 -1.12 -13.52 17.29
N TRP A 16 -1.43 -12.57 16.40
CA TRP A 16 -0.97 -11.19 16.49
C TRP A 16 -2.09 -10.28 16.99
N THR A 17 -1.72 -9.25 17.74
CA THR A 17 -2.61 -8.09 17.93
C THR A 17 -2.57 -7.28 16.64
N ASN A 18 -3.71 -7.17 15.95
CA ASN A 18 -3.78 -6.54 14.64
C ASN A 18 -4.47 -5.18 14.73
N VAL A 19 -3.85 -4.15 14.15
CA VAL A 19 -4.35 -2.77 14.13
C VAL A 19 -4.44 -2.28 12.70
N ASN A 20 -5.55 -1.63 12.35
CA ASN A 20 -5.74 -1.01 11.04
C ASN A 20 -6.59 0.26 11.17
N PHE A 21 -6.52 1.17 10.17
CA PHE A 21 -7.28 2.42 10.19
C PHE A 21 -8.79 2.19 10.27
N THR A 22 -9.28 1.16 9.59
CA THR A 22 -10.64 0.64 9.68
C THR A 22 -10.61 -0.83 10.12
N SER A 23 -11.60 -1.26 10.90
CA SER A 23 -11.71 -2.69 11.25
C SER A 23 -12.04 -3.49 9.98
N SER A 24 -11.18 -4.44 9.64
CA SER A 24 -11.35 -5.34 8.48
C SER A 24 -12.00 -6.68 8.85
N GLY A 25 -12.30 -6.91 10.14
CA GLY A 25 -12.90 -8.15 10.63
C GLY A 25 -12.73 -8.32 12.14
N GLU A 26 -13.22 -9.47 12.64
CA GLU A 26 -13.00 -9.89 14.02
C GLU A 26 -11.50 -10.05 14.30
N GLY A 27 -11.02 -9.50 15.43
CA GLY A 27 -9.60 -9.52 15.78
C GLY A 27 -8.75 -8.37 15.24
N VAL A 28 -9.35 -7.38 14.55
CA VAL A 28 -8.67 -6.17 14.08
C VAL A 28 -9.18 -4.92 14.80
N ILE A 29 -8.28 -4.26 15.53
CA ILE A 29 -8.53 -3.02 16.27
C ILE A 29 -8.50 -1.85 15.27
N ALA A 30 -9.62 -1.13 15.18
CA ALA A 30 -9.70 0.09 14.39
C ALA A 30 -9.02 1.24 15.15
N HIS A 31 -7.90 1.75 14.62
CA HIS A 31 -7.19 2.87 15.24
C HIS A 31 -6.41 3.70 14.22
N ASN A 32 -6.38 5.02 14.42
CA ASN A 32 -5.59 5.93 13.60
C ASN A 32 -4.15 6.04 14.13
N LEU A 33 -3.21 5.40 13.44
CA LEU A 33 -1.80 5.37 13.82
C LEU A 33 -1.08 6.73 13.69
N THR A 34 -1.67 7.74 13.02
CA THR A 34 -1.11 9.10 13.04
C THR A 34 -1.24 9.78 14.41
N THR A 35 -2.06 9.20 15.30
CA THR A 35 -2.29 9.71 16.67
C THR A 35 -1.51 8.94 17.74
N GLY A 36 -0.61 8.05 17.33
CA GLY A 36 0.17 7.17 18.22
C GLY A 36 -0.38 5.75 18.29
N ILE A 37 0.37 4.86 18.96
CA ILE A 37 0.02 3.44 19.11
C ILE A 37 -0.68 3.24 20.47
N PRO A 38 -1.91 2.68 20.51
CA PRO A 38 -2.77 2.70 21.70
C PRO A 38 -2.42 1.58 22.70
N PHE A 39 -1.12 1.35 22.93
CA PHE A 39 -0.62 0.34 23.84
C PHE A 39 0.45 0.91 24.79
N PRO A 40 0.60 0.34 25.99
CA PRO A 40 1.64 0.75 26.92
C PRO A 40 3.05 0.52 26.39
N ASP A 41 4.02 1.21 26.99
CA ASP A 41 5.44 1.00 26.75
C ASP A 41 5.85 -0.45 27.03
N ASN A 42 6.83 -0.96 26.29
CA ASN A 42 7.41 -2.30 26.53
C ASN A 42 6.36 -3.43 26.64
N SER A 43 5.32 -3.38 25.80
CA SER A 43 4.22 -4.34 25.82
C SER A 43 4.38 -5.49 24.82
N PHE A 44 5.18 -5.29 23.76
CA PHE A 44 5.35 -6.26 22.68
C PHE A 44 6.80 -6.73 22.54
N ASP A 45 6.96 -8.01 22.22
CA ASP A 45 8.27 -8.59 21.89
C ASP A 45 8.60 -8.36 20.40
N VAL A 46 7.57 -8.21 19.56
CA VAL A 46 7.71 -7.95 18.12
C VAL A 46 6.67 -6.94 17.65
N VAL A 47 7.12 -5.98 16.84
CA VAL A 47 6.27 -5.08 16.07
C VAL A 47 6.57 -5.30 14.60
N TYR A 48 5.52 -5.40 13.79
CA TYR A 48 5.60 -5.58 12.35
C TYR A 48 4.64 -4.61 11.66
N HIS A 49 5.08 -4.07 10.53
CA HIS A 49 4.17 -3.47 9.55
C HIS A 49 4.71 -3.67 8.15
N SER A 50 3.80 -3.78 7.20
CA SER A 50 4.12 -3.94 5.78
C SER A 50 3.25 -3.03 4.94
N HIS A 51 3.90 -2.27 4.07
CA HIS A 51 3.28 -1.30 3.17
C HIS A 51 2.40 -0.29 3.93
N LEU A 52 3.02 0.42 4.87
CA LEU A 52 2.38 1.37 5.78
C LEU A 52 3.20 2.66 5.91
N LEU A 53 4.51 2.54 6.15
CA LEU A 53 5.38 3.66 6.51
C LEU A 53 5.48 4.72 5.39
N GLU A 54 5.43 4.28 4.14
CA GLU A 54 5.43 5.11 2.94
C GLU A 54 4.23 6.06 2.86
N HIS A 55 3.13 5.76 3.55
CA HIS A 55 1.93 6.60 3.57
C HIS A 55 2.03 7.74 4.59
N PHE A 56 3.05 7.76 5.45
CA PHE A 56 3.26 8.84 6.39
C PHE A 56 4.19 9.92 5.79
N PRO A 57 3.83 11.21 5.92
CA PRO A 57 4.79 12.29 5.71
C PRO A 57 6.03 12.08 6.60
N GLN A 58 7.22 12.45 6.13
CA GLN A 58 8.49 12.16 6.83
C GLN A 58 8.48 12.54 8.32
N ASN A 59 7.92 13.71 8.67
CA ASN A 59 7.85 14.18 10.05
C ASN A 59 6.93 13.29 10.92
N ILE A 60 5.91 12.68 10.34
CA ILE A 60 5.01 11.73 11.01
C ILE A 60 5.62 10.32 11.02
N ALA A 61 6.34 9.92 9.97
CA ALA A 61 7.00 8.62 9.87
C ALA A 61 7.99 8.40 11.02
N GLU A 62 8.81 9.41 11.35
CA GLU A 62 9.73 9.34 12.49
C GLU A 62 8.99 9.22 13.83
N LEU A 63 7.91 9.98 14.03
CA LEU A 63 7.10 9.89 15.26
C LEU A 63 6.45 8.52 15.40
N PHE A 64 5.94 7.97 14.29
CA PHE A 64 5.36 6.63 14.24
C PHE A 64 6.40 5.55 14.59
N LEU A 65 7.62 5.61 14.05
CA LEU A 65 8.66 4.65 14.40
C LEU A 65 9.17 4.80 15.84
N LYS A 66 9.15 6.00 16.42
CA LYS A 66 9.38 6.20 17.86
C LYS A 66 8.27 5.56 18.71
N GLU A 67 7.03 5.59 18.25
CA GLU A 67 5.94 4.86 18.90
C GLU A 67 6.14 3.34 18.81
N CYS A 68 6.58 2.82 17.65
CA CYS A 68 6.96 1.40 17.52
C CYS A 68 8.07 1.04 18.52
N TYR A 69 9.10 1.88 18.64
CA TYR A 69 10.17 1.71 19.63
C TYR A 69 9.64 1.75 21.06
N ARG A 70 8.71 2.67 21.38
CA ARG A 70 8.12 2.81 22.72
C ARG A 70 7.41 1.53 23.16
N VAL A 71 6.58 0.96 22.29
CA VAL A 71 5.78 -0.24 22.63
C VAL A 71 6.59 -1.53 22.60
N LEU A 72 7.75 -1.56 21.92
CA LEU A 72 8.68 -2.68 21.97
C LEU A 72 9.31 -2.83 23.35
N ARG A 73 9.49 -4.06 23.82
CA ARG A 73 10.31 -4.40 24.98
C ARG A 73 11.79 -4.26 24.67
N PRO A 74 12.66 -4.12 25.69
CA PRO A 74 14.10 -4.28 25.50
C PRO A 74 14.40 -5.60 24.78
N GLN A 75 15.28 -5.56 23.79
CA GLN A 75 15.58 -6.67 22.86
C GLN A 75 14.40 -7.10 21.95
N GLY A 76 13.32 -6.33 21.91
CA GLY A 76 12.22 -6.54 20.98
C GLY A 76 12.60 -6.21 19.53
N ILE A 77 11.94 -6.87 18.58
CA ILE A 77 12.25 -6.78 17.15
C ILE A 77 11.21 -5.88 16.45
N LEU A 78 11.66 -4.88 15.72
CA LEU A 78 10.85 -4.18 14.73
C LEU A 78 11.16 -4.75 13.34
N ARG A 79 10.15 -5.24 12.63
CA ARG A 79 10.24 -5.57 11.20
C ARG A 79 9.43 -4.58 10.37
N VAL A 80 10.10 -3.90 9.46
CA VAL A 80 9.53 -2.90 8.55
C VAL A 80 9.62 -3.41 7.12
N VAL A 81 8.49 -3.41 6.42
CA VAL A 81 8.42 -3.74 5.00
C VAL A 81 7.79 -2.58 4.23
N VAL A 82 8.49 -2.12 3.20
CA VAL A 82 8.10 -0.98 2.35
C VAL A 82 8.45 -1.27 0.89
N PRO A 83 7.86 -0.58 -0.10
CA PRO A 83 8.32 -0.63 -1.48
C PRO A 83 9.81 -0.29 -1.60
N ASP A 84 10.56 -1.07 -2.39
CA ASP A 84 12.01 -0.90 -2.54
C ASP A 84 12.35 0.13 -3.63
N LEU A 85 12.61 1.38 -3.22
CA LEU A 85 13.01 2.46 -4.13
C LEU A 85 14.29 2.13 -4.92
N GLU A 86 15.25 1.45 -4.29
CA GLU A 86 16.52 1.12 -4.93
C GLU A 86 16.28 0.14 -6.08
N GLN A 87 15.51 -0.90 -5.85
CA GLN A 87 15.17 -1.88 -6.89
C GLN A 87 14.32 -1.27 -8.00
N ILE A 88 13.38 -0.37 -7.67
CA ILE A 88 12.62 0.39 -8.67
C ILE A 88 13.56 1.23 -9.53
N ALA A 89 14.51 1.96 -8.93
CA ALA A 89 15.46 2.81 -9.64
C ALA A 89 16.43 2.02 -10.53
N LEU A 90 16.97 0.90 -10.04
CA LEU A 90 17.83 0.01 -10.82
C LEU A 90 17.08 -0.57 -12.03
N THR A 91 15.84 -1.01 -11.82
CA THR A 91 14.98 -1.53 -12.90
C THR A 91 14.64 -0.45 -13.91
N TYR A 92 14.41 0.80 -13.46
CA TYR A 92 14.20 1.95 -14.34
C TYR A 92 15.41 2.19 -15.25
N LEU A 93 16.63 2.18 -14.69
CA LEU A 93 17.85 2.38 -15.49
C LEU A 93 18.07 1.26 -16.50
N GLU A 94 17.81 0.01 -16.10
CA GLU A 94 17.87 -1.14 -17.01
C GLU A 94 16.83 -1.03 -18.14
N ALA A 95 15.59 -0.70 -17.80
CA ALA A 95 14.52 -0.56 -18.79
C ALA A 95 14.78 0.61 -19.75
N LEU A 96 15.25 1.74 -19.24
CA LEU A 96 15.63 2.90 -20.05
C LEU A 96 16.72 2.53 -21.06
N LYS A 97 17.78 1.85 -20.61
CA LYS A 97 18.86 1.43 -21.49
C LYS A 97 18.35 0.52 -22.61
N ASN A 98 17.64 -0.56 -22.26
CA ASN A 98 17.19 -1.54 -23.25
C ASN A 98 16.11 -1.01 -24.20
N ALA A 99 15.23 -0.12 -23.73
CA ALA A 99 14.25 0.57 -24.57
C ALA A 99 14.95 1.48 -25.59
N ASN A 100 15.97 2.25 -25.17
CA ASN A 100 16.78 3.07 -26.06
C ASN A 100 17.58 2.24 -27.09
N ASP A 101 18.00 1.04 -26.71
CA ASP A 101 18.66 0.07 -27.60
C ASP A 101 17.66 -0.58 -28.60
N GLY A 102 16.36 -0.22 -28.54
CA GLY A 102 15.33 -0.62 -29.51
C GLY A 102 14.46 -1.81 -29.10
N SER A 103 14.59 -2.33 -27.88
CA SER A 103 13.76 -3.45 -27.42
C SER A 103 12.33 -3.01 -27.10
N GLN A 104 11.36 -3.55 -27.86
CA GLN A 104 9.94 -3.28 -27.66
C GLN A 104 9.41 -3.87 -26.33
N GLU A 105 9.92 -5.04 -25.92
CA GLU A 105 9.58 -5.64 -24.63
C GLU A 105 10.00 -4.72 -23.47
N TRP A 106 11.23 -4.20 -23.53
CA TRP A 106 11.72 -3.30 -22.50
C TRP A 106 11.11 -1.90 -22.57
N ALA A 107 10.58 -1.47 -23.71
CA ALA A 107 9.79 -0.24 -23.79
C ALA A 107 8.52 -0.36 -22.93
N ALA A 108 7.82 -1.49 -22.96
CA ALA A 108 6.69 -1.74 -22.06
C ALA A 108 7.11 -1.83 -20.58
N ASN A 109 8.26 -2.46 -20.28
CA ASN A 109 8.80 -2.48 -18.91
C ASN A 109 9.16 -1.09 -18.40
N TYR A 110 9.67 -0.23 -19.29
CA TYR A 110 9.97 1.16 -19.00
C TYR A 110 8.71 1.97 -18.67
N GLU A 111 7.64 1.80 -19.44
CA GLU A 111 6.35 2.43 -19.13
C GLU A 111 5.84 2.00 -17.75
N TRP A 112 5.86 0.69 -17.47
CA TRP A 112 5.41 0.17 -16.18
C TRP A 112 6.23 0.70 -14.99
N ILE A 113 7.57 0.66 -15.09
CA ILE A 113 8.42 1.04 -13.95
C ILE A 113 8.33 2.54 -13.64
N LEU A 114 8.03 3.39 -14.64
CA LEU A 114 7.68 4.78 -14.41
C LEU A 114 6.38 4.93 -13.62
N LEU A 115 5.35 4.14 -13.93
CA LEU A 115 4.11 4.14 -13.16
C LEU A 115 4.35 3.68 -11.73
N GLU A 116 5.10 2.59 -11.54
CA GLU A 116 5.46 2.08 -10.22
C GLU A 116 6.23 3.12 -9.39
N MET A 117 7.10 3.92 -10.01
CA MET A 117 7.86 4.98 -9.36
C MET A 117 7.02 6.24 -9.07
N TYR A 118 6.24 6.72 -10.05
CA TYR A 118 5.59 8.03 -9.99
C TYR A 118 4.12 7.99 -9.62
N ASP A 119 3.33 7.06 -10.15
CA ASP A 119 1.89 7.01 -9.90
C ASP A 119 1.60 6.82 -8.40
N GLN A 120 2.44 6.04 -7.71
CA GLN A 120 2.39 5.85 -6.26
C GLN A 120 2.41 7.15 -5.45
N THR A 121 3.13 8.18 -5.92
CA THR A 121 3.31 9.45 -5.19
C THR A 121 2.53 10.63 -5.79
N LEU A 122 2.18 10.56 -7.07
CA LEU A 122 1.58 11.67 -7.82
C LEU A 122 0.10 11.50 -8.12
N ARG A 123 -0.47 10.29 -8.02
CA ARG A 123 -1.88 10.05 -8.37
C ARG A 123 -2.84 10.97 -7.62
N ASN A 124 -3.96 11.28 -8.26
CA ASN A 124 -5.03 12.14 -7.72
C ASN A 124 -6.40 11.44 -7.66
N HIS A 125 -6.44 10.14 -7.95
CA HIS A 125 -7.62 9.30 -7.87
C HIS A 125 -7.21 7.85 -7.58
N SER A 126 -8.16 7.06 -7.09
CA SER A 126 -7.88 5.70 -6.63
C SER A 126 -7.47 4.78 -7.77
N GLY A 127 -6.43 3.98 -7.56
CA GLY A 127 -5.84 3.08 -8.55
C GLY A 127 -4.91 3.74 -9.56
N GLY A 128 -5.08 5.04 -9.83
CA GLY A 128 -4.23 5.83 -10.71
C GLY A 128 -4.03 5.23 -12.11
N GLU A 129 -2.92 5.61 -12.73
CA GLU A 129 -2.53 5.11 -14.05
C GLU A 129 -2.05 3.65 -14.01
N MET A 130 -1.57 3.16 -12.85
CA MET A 130 -1.23 1.74 -12.70
C MET A 130 -2.47 0.85 -12.91
N ALA A 131 -3.61 1.20 -12.30
CA ALA A 131 -4.85 0.45 -12.52
C ALA A 131 -5.33 0.57 -13.96
N ALA A 132 -5.22 1.75 -14.57
CA ALA A 132 -5.55 1.95 -15.98
C ALA A 132 -4.71 1.02 -16.89
N TYR A 133 -3.41 0.92 -16.62
CA TYR A 133 -2.49 0.04 -17.35
C TYR A 133 -2.87 -1.45 -17.19
N LEU A 134 -3.08 -1.92 -15.96
CA LEU A 134 -3.46 -3.31 -15.69
C LEU A 134 -4.86 -3.67 -16.19
N PHE A 135 -5.71 -2.68 -16.46
CA PHE A 135 -7.08 -2.90 -16.94
C PHE A 135 -7.17 -2.87 -18.48
N GLN A 136 -6.04 -2.80 -19.18
CA GLN A 136 -6.00 -3.02 -20.63
C GLN A 136 -6.40 -4.46 -20.99
N GLU A 137 -6.93 -4.65 -22.20
CA GLU A 137 -7.29 -5.97 -22.72
C GLU A 137 -6.04 -6.85 -22.93
N HIS A 138 -4.99 -6.25 -23.48
CA HIS A 138 -3.69 -6.86 -23.67
C HIS A 138 -2.63 -6.10 -22.89
N ILE A 139 -1.90 -6.80 -22.04
CA ILE A 139 -0.81 -6.23 -21.22
C ILE A 139 0.50 -6.79 -21.78
N PRO A 140 1.30 -6.01 -22.53
CA PRO A 140 2.43 -6.52 -23.29
C PRO A 140 3.55 -7.12 -22.41
N ASN A 141 3.67 -6.68 -21.16
CA ASN A 141 4.70 -7.09 -20.21
C ASN A 141 4.11 -7.70 -18.93
N GLN A 142 3.00 -8.44 -19.05
CA GLN A 142 2.31 -9.03 -17.91
C GLN A 142 3.24 -9.83 -16.98
N ASP A 143 4.10 -10.68 -17.53
CA ASP A 143 4.99 -11.54 -16.75
C ASP A 143 6.02 -10.74 -15.94
N PHE A 144 6.53 -9.65 -16.51
CA PHE A 144 7.41 -8.72 -15.81
C PHE A 144 6.69 -8.10 -14.60
N ILE A 145 5.46 -7.63 -14.79
CA ILE A 145 4.67 -7.01 -13.72
C ILE A 145 4.33 -8.00 -12.62
N VAL A 146 3.91 -9.22 -12.99
CA VAL A 146 3.62 -10.30 -12.04
C VAL A 146 4.87 -10.71 -11.27
N LYS A 147 6.04 -10.71 -11.89
CA LYS A 147 7.31 -10.98 -11.19
C LYS A 147 7.63 -9.91 -10.14
N ARG A 148 7.30 -8.64 -10.41
CA ARG A 148 7.53 -7.53 -9.48
C ARG A 148 6.54 -7.52 -8.32
N LEU A 149 5.24 -7.49 -8.62
CA LEU A 149 4.19 -7.28 -7.60
C LEU A 149 3.57 -8.59 -7.07
N GLY A 150 3.96 -9.74 -7.59
CA GLY A 150 3.49 -11.04 -7.12
C GLY A 150 1.97 -11.22 -7.30
N ILE A 151 1.31 -11.67 -6.22
CA ILE A 151 -0.12 -12.00 -6.24
C ILE A 151 -1.02 -10.78 -6.45
N GLU A 152 -0.55 -9.58 -6.06
CA GLU A 152 -1.35 -8.36 -6.20
C GLU A 152 -1.57 -7.97 -7.66
N ALA A 153 -0.53 -8.07 -8.49
CA ALA A 153 -0.67 -7.89 -9.93
C ALA A 153 -1.70 -8.87 -10.51
N LYS A 154 -1.61 -10.16 -10.16
CA LYS A 154 -2.56 -11.18 -10.63
C LYS A 154 -4.01 -10.83 -10.26
N ASN A 155 -4.23 -10.39 -9.02
CA ASN A 155 -5.55 -10.01 -8.53
C ASN A 155 -6.10 -8.76 -9.23
N LEU A 156 -5.25 -7.76 -9.49
CA LEU A 156 -5.65 -6.53 -10.19
C LEU A 156 -5.97 -6.78 -11.67
N ILE A 157 -5.14 -7.57 -12.36
CA ILE A 157 -5.38 -7.96 -13.76
C ILE A 157 -6.71 -8.71 -13.89
N GLU A 158 -6.97 -9.65 -12.97
CA GLU A 158 -8.22 -10.40 -12.94
C GLU A 158 -9.44 -9.50 -12.64
N ALA A 159 -9.30 -8.53 -11.74
CA ALA A 159 -10.34 -7.55 -11.47
C ALA A 159 -10.64 -6.68 -12.71
N GLY A 160 -9.61 -6.28 -13.44
CA GLY A 160 -9.72 -5.57 -14.71
C GLY A 160 -10.48 -6.39 -15.76
N ARG A 161 -10.13 -7.68 -15.89
CA ARG A 161 -10.82 -8.62 -16.79
C ARG A 161 -12.30 -8.76 -16.47
N LYS A 162 -12.65 -9.03 -15.21
CA LYS A 162 -14.05 -9.12 -14.76
C LYS A 162 -14.84 -7.83 -15.02
N ARG A 163 -14.21 -6.68 -14.80
CA ARG A 163 -14.84 -5.38 -15.08
C ARG A 163 -15.18 -5.21 -16.56
N ARG A 164 -14.29 -5.63 -17.46
CA ARG A 164 -14.53 -5.60 -18.92
C ARG A 164 -15.65 -6.56 -19.33
N GLU A 165 -15.64 -7.78 -18.82
CA GLU A 165 -16.70 -8.77 -19.07
C GLU A 165 -18.09 -8.26 -18.63
N GLN A 166 -18.18 -7.55 -17.50
CA GLN A 166 -19.42 -6.91 -17.03
C GLN A 166 -19.88 -5.72 -17.87
N HIS A 167 -18.96 -5.05 -18.57
CA HIS A 167 -19.26 -3.88 -19.43
C HIS A 167 -19.41 -4.25 -20.92
N GLN A 168 -19.28 -5.53 -21.30
CA GLN A 168 -19.66 -5.97 -22.64
C GLN A 168 -21.18 -5.78 -22.83
N PRO A 169 -21.62 -5.19 -23.97
CA PRO A 169 -23.01 -4.79 -24.15
C PRO A 169 -23.90 -6.00 -24.47
N ASN A 170 -24.27 -6.77 -23.46
CA ASN A 170 -25.40 -7.70 -23.49
C ASN A 170 -26.59 -7.12 -22.70
N SER A 171 -26.94 -5.86 -22.95
CA SER A 171 -28.22 -5.31 -22.49
C SER A 171 -28.85 -4.45 -23.59
N THR A 172 -30.07 -4.85 -23.94
CA THR A 172 -31.07 -4.11 -24.69
C THR A 172 -31.19 -2.65 -24.21
N PRO A 173 -31.50 -1.68 -25.09
CA PRO A 173 -31.59 -0.27 -24.71
C PRO A 173 -32.83 -0.01 -23.83
N GLU A 174 -32.71 -0.18 -22.51
CA GLU A 174 -33.79 0.14 -21.56
C GLU A 174 -33.73 1.59 -21.06
N ASN A 175 -34.70 2.39 -21.53
CA ASN A 175 -35.45 3.44 -20.84
C ASN A 175 -34.69 4.53 -20.03
N LYS A 176 -34.46 5.67 -20.70
CA LYS A 176 -34.02 6.96 -20.15
C LYS A 176 -34.83 7.55 -18.95
N PRO A 177 -36.14 7.34 -18.73
CA PRO A 177 -36.86 7.99 -17.62
C PRO A 177 -36.53 7.44 -16.21
N LEU A 178 -35.99 6.21 -16.09
CA LEU A 178 -35.62 5.61 -14.80
C LEU A 178 -34.37 6.25 -14.16
N ASN A 179 -33.51 6.89 -14.95
CA ASN A 179 -32.30 7.55 -14.44
C ASN A 179 -32.59 8.85 -13.67
N LEU A 180 -33.61 9.61 -14.09
CA LEU A 180 -34.00 10.86 -13.41
C LEU A 180 -34.60 10.56 -12.02
N LEU A 181 -35.51 9.57 -11.94
CA LEU A 181 -36.11 9.13 -10.68
C LEU A 181 -35.06 8.54 -9.72
N LYS A 182 -34.06 7.81 -10.22
CA LYS A 182 -32.93 7.32 -9.41
C LYS A 182 -32.04 8.46 -8.88
N GLN A 183 -31.82 9.52 -9.67
CA GLN A 183 -31.06 10.70 -9.22
C GLN A 183 -31.84 11.47 -8.14
N VAL A 184 -33.14 11.70 -8.33
CA VAL A 184 -34.01 12.34 -7.33
C VAL A 184 -34.08 11.50 -6.05
N TYR A 185 -34.21 10.18 -6.18
CA TYR A 185 -34.22 9.25 -5.06
C TYR A 185 -32.90 9.26 -4.29
N ARG A 186 -31.76 9.24 -4.98
CA ARG A 186 -30.43 9.36 -4.36
C ARG A 186 -30.24 10.70 -3.66
N PHE A 187 -30.75 11.77 -4.26
CA PHE A 187 -30.75 13.10 -3.66
C PHE A 187 -31.61 13.15 -2.39
N VAL A 188 -32.79 12.54 -2.35
CA VAL A 188 -33.63 12.58 -1.14
C VAL A 188 -33.08 11.66 -0.03
N ARG A 189 -32.55 10.48 -0.39
CA ARG A 189 -32.22 9.42 0.57
C ARG A 189 -30.78 9.41 1.08
N HIS A 190 -29.84 10.05 0.38
CA HIS A 190 -28.42 10.07 0.77
C HIS A 190 -27.94 11.49 1.07
N PRO A 191 -27.80 11.89 2.36
CA PRO A 191 -27.36 13.23 2.74
C PRO A 191 -25.99 13.59 2.15
N ASN A 192 -25.10 12.61 1.99
CA ASN A 192 -23.80 12.80 1.34
C ASN A 192 -23.95 13.23 -0.14
N TYR A 193 -24.91 12.67 -0.88
CA TYR A 193 -25.12 13.01 -2.29
C TYR A 193 -25.64 14.45 -2.47
N ARG A 194 -26.53 14.90 -1.56
CA ARG A 194 -26.99 16.31 -1.54
C ARG A 194 -25.86 17.25 -1.23
N ARG A 195 -25.07 16.92 -0.21
CA ARG A 195 -23.89 17.69 0.20
C ARG A 195 -22.92 17.84 -0.97
N GLU A 196 -22.57 16.75 -1.65
CA GLU A 196 -21.66 16.80 -2.81
C GLU A 196 -22.24 17.61 -3.97
N SER A 197 -23.53 17.46 -4.27
CA SER A 197 -24.19 18.29 -5.31
C SER A 197 -24.16 19.78 -4.96
N MET A 198 -24.42 20.14 -3.70
CA MET A 198 -24.33 21.52 -3.21
C MET A 198 -22.90 22.06 -3.27
N LEU A 199 -21.92 21.28 -2.79
CA LEU A 199 -20.51 21.67 -2.84
C LEU A 199 -20.03 21.87 -4.28
N LYS A 200 -20.42 20.99 -5.20
CA LYS A 200 -20.09 21.14 -6.63
C LYS A 200 -20.68 22.41 -7.22
N SER A 201 -21.94 22.73 -6.87
CA SER A 201 -22.60 23.95 -7.34
C SER A 201 -21.99 25.22 -6.72
N LEU A 202 -21.56 25.17 -5.46
CA LEU A 202 -20.98 26.31 -4.74
C LEU A 202 -19.55 26.61 -5.19
N LEU A 203 -18.74 25.57 -5.35
CA LEU A 203 -17.30 25.69 -5.65
C LEU A 203 -17.01 25.77 -7.15
N GLY A 204 -17.93 25.34 -8.03
CA GLY A 204 -17.71 25.37 -9.47
C GLY A 204 -16.46 24.58 -9.88
N GLU A 205 -15.50 25.25 -10.53
CA GLU A 205 -14.23 24.65 -10.98
C GLU A 205 -13.35 24.20 -9.80
N ASP A 206 -13.42 24.89 -8.65
CA ASP A 206 -12.64 24.57 -7.44
C ASP A 206 -13.08 23.26 -6.77
N TYR A 207 -14.24 22.72 -7.15
CA TYR A 207 -14.69 21.41 -6.67
C TYR A 207 -13.68 20.31 -7.03
N SER A 208 -13.00 20.43 -8.17
CA SER A 208 -11.94 19.50 -8.58
C SER A 208 -10.78 19.48 -7.58
N ALA A 209 -10.35 20.65 -7.09
CA ALA A 209 -9.31 20.77 -6.08
C ALA A 209 -9.72 20.13 -4.75
N LEU A 210 -11.00 20.26 -4.35
CA LEU A 210 -11.53 19.56 -3.17
C LEU A 210 -11.49 18.03 -3.33
N GLN A 211 -11.83 17.52 -4.52
CA GLN A 211 -11.78 16.07 -4.79
C GLN A 211 -10.35 15.55 -4.71
N VAL A 212 -9.40 16.27 -5.32
CA VAL A 212 -7.96 15.94 -5.23
C VAL A 212 -7.48 16.00 -3.78
N GLY A 213 -7.82 17.06 -3.04
CA GLY A 213 -7.43 17.21 -1.64
C GLY A 213 -7.94 16.07 -0.76
N ARG A 214 -9.22 15.69 -0.90
CA ARG A 214 -9.80 14.54 -0.18
C ARG A 214 -9.12 13.22 -0.54
N PHE A 215 -8.82 13.03 -1.83
CA PHE A 215 -8.11 11.83 -2.27
C PHE A 215 -6.68 11.77 -1.71
N ARG A 216 -5.92 12.86 -1.77
CA ARG A 216 -4.54 12.90 -1.23
C ARG A 216 -4.49 12.73 0.29
N GLN A 217 -5.61 12.93 0.99
CA GLN A 217 -5.77 12.70 2.43
C GLN A 217 -6.37 11.32 2.77
N SER A 218 -6.65 10.47 1.77
CA SER A 218 -7.31 9.16 1.98
C SER A 218 -6.40 8.11 2.63
N GLY A 219 -5.08 8.32 2.57
CA GLY A 219 -4.07 7.33 2.95
C GLY A 219 -3.61 6.41 1.81
N GLU A 220 -4.14 6.57 0.58
CA GLU A 220 -3.71 5.74 -0.57
C GLU A 220 -2.37 6.20 -1.15
N VAL A 221 -2.06 7.50 -1.11
CA VAL A 221 -0.86 8.07 -1.75
C VAL A 221 0.37 7.80 -0.89
N HIS A 222 1.45 7.34 -1.52
CA HIS A 222 2.76 7.26 -0.90
C HIS A 222 3.31 8.69 -0.73
N GLN A 223 3.57 9.08 0.52
CA GLN A 223 4.16 10.38 0.87
C GLN A 223 5.69 10.32 0.83
N TRP A 224 6.28 9.12 0.90
CA TRP A 224 7.71 8.91 0.81
C TRP A 224 8.03 7.50 0.29
N MET A 225 9.21 7.31 -0.29
CA MET A 225 9.74 5.99 -0.67
C MET A 225 11.11 5.81 -0.03
N TYR A 226 11.44 4.57 0.33
CA TYR A 226 12.65 4.27 1.07
C TYR A 226 13.54 3.31 0.27
N ASP A 227 14.84 3.54 0.38
CA ASP A 227 15.90 2.61 0.00
C ASP A 227 16.57 2.03 1.26
N ARG A 228 17.51 1.11 1.06
CA ARG A 228 18.25 0.49 2.19
C ARG A 228 18.94 1.49 3.10
N TYR A 229 19.40 2.64 2.58
CA TYR A 229 20.19 3.59 3.36
C TYR A 229 19.27 4.51 4.18
N SER A 230 18.27 5.09 3.54
CA SER A 230 17.30 6.00 4.14
C SER A 230 16.45 5.30 5.20
N LEU A 231 16.00 4.06 4.95
CA LEU A 231 15.27 3.28 5.95
C LEU A 231 16.16 2.96 7.16
N ALA A 232 17.37 2.44 6.93
CA ALA A 232 18.28 2.11 8.03
C ALA A 232 18.66 3.34 8.86
N THR A 233 18.88 4.48 8.20
CA THR A 233 19.17 5.75 8.88
C THR A 233 18.00 6.20 9.75
N LEU A 234 16.77 6.07 9.25
CA LEU A 234 15.57 6.43 10.01
C LEU A 234 15.35 5.51 11.22
N LEU A 235 15.53 4.19 11.05
CA LEU A 235 15.44 3.23 12.15
C LEU A 235 16.50 3.51 13.23
N LYS A 236 17.74 3.79 12.82
CA LYS A 236 18.83 4.16 13.74
C LYS A 236 18.52 5.45 14.50
N LYS A 237 17.98 6.46 13.81
CA LYS A 237 17.54 7.72 14.42
C LYS A 237 16.46 7.51 15.49
N CYS A 238 15.64 6.47 15.35
CA CYS A 238 14.61 6.10 16.32
C CYS A 238 15.14 5.27 17.50
N GLY A 239 16.44 4.98 17.57
CA GLY A 239 17.08 4.28 18.67
C GLY A 239 17.19 2.77 18.50
N LEU A 240 16.86 2.23 17.33
CA LEU A 240 17.07 0.81 17.03
C LEU A 240 18.54 0.53 16.70
N GLU A 241 19.00 -0.67 17.07
CA GLU A 241 20.32 -1.20 16.82
C GLU A 241 20.24 -2.48 15.98
N ASN A 242 21.40 -3.02 15.57
CA ASN A 242 21.50 -4.25 14.77
C ASN A 242 20.59 -4.23 13.53
N ILE A 243 20.58 -3.09 12.84
CA ILE A 243 19.72 -2.87 11.69
C ILE A 243 20.24 -3.64 10.49
N ILE A 244 19.42 -4.54 9.96
CA ILE A 244 19.81 -5.43 8.88
C ILE A 244 18.68 -5.58 7.87
N GLN A 245 19.05 -5.67 6.60
CA GLN A 245 18.13 -6.06 5.54
C GLN A 245 17.99 -7.58 5.53
N HIS A 246 16.76 -8.07 5.56
CA HIS A 246 16.44 -9.48 5.42
C HIS A 246 15.75 -9.76 4.09
N SER A 247 15.61 -11.04 3.75
CA SER A 247 14.63 -11.48 2.77
C SER A 247 13.23 -11.62 3.39
N ALA A 248 12.24 -11.95 2.57
CA ALA A 248 10.87 -12.23 3.02
C ALA A 248 10.78 -13.43 3.98
N SER A 249 11.68 -14.41 3.86
CA SER A 249 11.67 -15.65 4.63
C SER A 249 12.64 -15.66 5.82
N GLU A 250 13.66 -14.79 5.82
CA GLU A 250 14.61 -14.64 6.91
C GLU A 250 14.13 -13.58 7.91
N SER A 251 14.35 -13.83 9.20
CA SER A 251 13.97 -12.92 10.27
C SER A 251 14.64 -13.32 11.59
N TYR A 252 14.85 -12.35 12.49
CA TYR A 252 15.12 -12.64 13.90
C TYR A 252 13.89 -13.22 14.63
N ILE A 253 12.69 -13.08 14.06
CA ILE A 253 11.45 -13.58 14.63
C ILE A 253 11.38 -15.10 14.44
N PRO A 254 11.27 -15.90 15.52
CA PRO A 254 11.19 -17.35 15.40
C PRO A 254 9.98 -17.81 14.58
N GLN A 255 10.20 -18.79 13.70
CA GLN A 255 9.16 -19.38 12.85
C GLN A 255 8.44 -18.36 11.96
N TRP A 256 9.11 -17.28 11.53
CA TRP A 256 8.54 -16.17 10.78
C TRP A 256 7.64 -16.58 9.60
N THR A 257 8.11 -17.51 8.76
CA THR A 257 7.35 -17.97 7.58
C THR A 257 6.05 -18.68 7.93
N SER A 258 5.91 -19.24 9.14
CA SER A 258 4.67 -19.88 9.57
C SER A 258 3.49 -18.90 9.72
N PHE A 259 3.77 -17.61 9.91
CA PHE A 259 2.74 -16.58 9.98
C PHE A 259 2.17 -16.20 8.60
N ASN A 260 2.88 -16.52 7.52
CA ASN A 260 2.52 -16.18 6.14
C ASN A 260 2.23 -14.68 5.95
N LEU A 261 3.00 -13.79 6.59
CA LEU A 261 2.82 -12.35 6.47
C LEU A 261 3.57 -11.78 5.25
N ASP A 262 4.86 -12.10 5.11
CA ASP A 262 5.70 -11.70 3.95
C ASP A 262 5.81 -12.78 2.87
N THR A 263 5.40 -14.01 3.21
CA THR A 263 5.38 -15.16 2.29
C THR A 263 3.97 -15.71 2.16
N GLU A 264 3.70 -16.34 1.02
CA GLU A 264 2.53 -17.17 0.81
C GLU A 264 2.72 -18.57 1.42
N PRO A 265 1.62 -19.34 1.62
CA PRO A 265 1.69 -20.69 2.15
C PRO A 265 2.56 -21.67 1.35
N ASP A 266 2.79 -21.39 0.06
CA ASP A 266 3.69 -22.15 -0.81
C ASP A 266 5.16 -21.70 -0.73
N GLY A 267 5.46 -20.71 0.11
CA GLY A 267 6.79 -20.13 0.30
C GLY A 267 7.16 -19.02 -0.69
N SER A 268 6.31 -18.70 -1.67
CA SER A 268 6.54 -17.57 -2.56
C SER A 268 6.42 -16.23 -1.82
N VAL A 269 7.08 -15.18 -2.30
CA VAL A 269 7.05 -13.86 -1.65
C VAL A 269 5.74 -13.14 -1.98
N TYR A 270 5.08 -12.58 -0.96
CA TYR A 270 3.79 -11.89 -1.12
C TYR A 270 3.90 -10.65 -2.03
N LYS A 271 4.90 -9.79 -1.76
CA LYS A 271 5.22 -8.56 -2.51
C LYS A 271 6.72 -8.52 -2.84
N PRO A 272 7.15 -9.16 -3.94
CA PRO A 272 8.56 -9.35 -4.28
C PRO A 272 9.37 -8.06 -4.47
N ASP A 273 8.69 -6.94 -4.73
CA ASP A 273 9.23 -5.59 -4.89
C ASP A 273 9.51 -4.87 -3.56
N SER A 274 9.43 -5.57 -2.43
CA SER A 274 9.58 -4.96 -1.10
C SER A 274 11.02 -5.00 -0.57
N LEU A 275 11.36 -3.96 0.18
CA LEU A 275 12.51 -3.90 1.07
C LEU A 275 12.09 -4.36 2.47
N PHE A 276 12.73 -5.41 2.98
CA PHE A 276 12.49 -5.95 4.31
C PHE A 276 13.65 -5.58 5.23
N MET A 277 13.37 -4.85 6.31
CA MET A 277 14.40 -4.42 7.25
C MET A 277 13.99 -4.68 8.69
N GLU A 278 14.92 -5.17 9.49
CA GLU A 278 14.73 -5.38 10.92
C GLU A 278 15.69 -4.53 11.73
N GLY A 279 15.25 -4.15 12.92
CA GLY A 279 16.07 -3.52 13.95
C GLY A 279 15.64 -4.00 15.33
N ILE A 280 16.59 -4.02 16.26
CA ILE A 280 16.39 -4.50 17.63
C ILE A 280 16.39 -3.31 18.58
N LYS A 281 15.43 -3.27 19.50
CA LYS A 281 15.46 -2.31 20.61
C LYS A 281 16.59 -2.69 21.57
N PRO A 282 17.47 -1.75 21.98
CA PRO A 282 18.55 -2.04 22.93
C PRO A 282 18.04 -2.66 24.24
N ALA A 283 18.92 -3.37 24.96
CA ALA A 283 18.58 -4.00 26.22
C ALA A 283 18.37 -3.00 27.39
N THR A 284 18.78 -1.74 27.21
CA THR A 284 18.79 -0.67 28.21
C THR A 284 18.07 0.57 27.71
#